data_AF-A0A958QS38-F1
#
_entry.id   AF-A0A958QS38-F1
#
_cell.length_a   1.000
_cell.length_b   1.000
_cell.length_c   1.000
_cell.angle_alpha   90.00
_cell.angle_beta   90.00
_cell.angle_gamma   90.00
#
_symmetry.space_group_name_H-M   'P 1'
#
loop_
_entity.id
_entity.type
_entity.pdbx_description
1 polymer ?
#
loop_
_entity_poly.entity_id
_entity_poly.type
_entity_poly.pdbx_seq_one_letter_code
_entity_poly.pdbx_strand_id
1 'polypeptide(L)'
;MSEEHPIFDREGAFDRVENDKELYFELYDMFFEDLPHQIDQIREDVSQSESKNLEMHAHAIKSALGNIGAMSAYHLAYTLERLGKAGQLGEAKGVFERLCEEIDKFRIEAGRERP
;
A
#
# COMPACT_ATOMS: atom_id res chain seq x y z
N MET A 1 9.27 -20.30 1.71
CA MET A 1 9.79 -19.44 0.63
C MET A 1 9.31 -18.05 0.96
N SER A 2 10.23 -17.14 1.28
CA SER A 2 9.88 -15.73 1.45
C SER A 2 9.59 -15.22 0.03
N GLU A 3 8.33 -14.95 -0.30
CA GLU A 3 8.02 -14.30 -1.57
C GLU A 3 8.49 -12.86 -1.46
N GLU A 4 9.65 -12.57 -2.06
CA GLU A 4 10.12 -11.21 -2.26
C GLU A 4 9.34 -10.62 -3.42
N HIS A 5 8.39 -9.74 -3.10
CA HIS A 5 7.60 -9.01 -4.09
C HIS A 5 8.38 -7.77 -4.55
N PRO A 6 8.31 -7.41 -5.84
CA PRO A 6 8.99 -6.21 -6.32
C PRO A 6 8.43 -4.97 -5.64
N ILE A 7 9.27 -3.96 -5.42
CA ILE A 7 8.83 -2.66 -4.90
C ILE A 7 7.88 -2.01 -5.90
N PHE A 8 8.23 -2.05 -7.20
CA PHE A 8 7.43 -1.49 -8.27
C PHE A 8 7.25 -2.49 -9.43
N ASP A 9 6.01 -2.91 -9.67
CA ASP A 9 5.60 -3.57 -10.92
C ASP A 9 5.32 -2.50 -11.99
N ARG A 10 6.40 -1.98 -12.59
CA ARG A 10 6.35 -0.90 -13.57
C ARG A 10 5.56 -1.26 -14.82
N GLU A 11 5.84 -2.44 -15.39
CA GLU A 11 5.20 -2.90 -16.63
C GLU A 11 3.69 -3.07 -16.41
N GLY A 12 3.29 -3.80 -15.37
CA GLY A 12 1.87 -3.97 -15.06
C GLY A 12 1.17 -2.66 -14.68
N ALA A 13 1.86 -1.73 -14.02
CA ALA A 13 1.30 -0.43 -13.68
C ALA A 13 1.03 0.45 -14.92
N PHE A 14 1.98 0.53 -15.85
CA PHE A 14 1.80 1.32 -17.08
C PHE A 14 0.81 0.67 -18.05
N ASP A 15 0.78 -0.66 -18.13
CA ASP A 15 -0.20 -1.36 -18.98
C ASP A 15 -1.65 -1.09 -18.55
N ARG A 16 -1.92 -0.88 -17.25
CA ARG A 16 -3.26 -0.53 -16.74
C ARG A 16 -3.79 0.81 -17.26
N VAL A 17 -2.89 1.70 -17.66
CA VAL A 17 -3.21 3.02 -18.23
C VAL A 17 -2.85 3.10 -19.71
N GLU A 18 -2.83 1.96 -20.42
CA GLU A 18 -2.52 1.89 -21.86
C GLU A 18 -1.18 2.56 -22.23
N ASN A 19 -0.19 2.48 -21.33
CA ASN A 19 1.12 3.11 -21.44
C ASN A 19 1.10 4.65 -21.45
N ASP A 20 0.00 5.28 -21.05
CA ASP A 20 -0.09 6.72 -20.79
C ASP A 20 0.59 7.07 -19.46
N LYS A 21 1.84 7.52 -19.55
CA LYS A 21 2.64 7.89 -18.38
C LYS A 21 2.13 9.15 -17.68
N GLU A 22 1.52 10.09 -18.40
CA GLU A 22 0.98 11.30 -17.79
C GLU A 22 -0.20 10.90 -16.88
N LEU A 23 -1.11 10.09 -17.42
CA LEU A 23 -2.23 9.54 -16.65
C LEU A 23 -1.76 8.68 -15.45
N TYR A 24 -0.71 7.87 -15.62
CA TYR A 24 -0.13 7.13 -14.49
C TYR A 24 0.31 8.07 -13.36
N PHE A 25 1.03 9.14 -13.69
CA PHE A 25 1.56 10.05 -12.68
C PHE A 25 0.48 10.92 -12.03
N GLU A 26 -0.63 11.20 -12.72
CA GLU A 26 -1.83 11.79 -12.10
C GLU A 26 -2.43 10.86 -11.02
N LEU A 27 -2.55 9.55 -11.31
CA LEU A 27 -3.03 8.56 -10.34
C LEU A 27 -2.05 8.38 -9.17
N TYR A 28 -0.75 8.37 -9.47
CA TYR A 28 0.31 8.34 -8.47
C TYR A 28 0.21 9.55 -7.53
N ASP A 29 0.06 10.77 -8.07
CA ASP A 29 0.00 11.99 -7.27
C ASP A 29 -1.24 12.01 -6.38
N MET A 30 -2.41 11.65 -6.94
CA MET A 30 -3.66 11.50 -6.16
C MET A 30 -3.51 10.51 -5.00
N PHE A 31 -2.85 9.37 -5.24
CA PHE A 31 -2.58 8.41 -4.17
C PHE A 31 -1.73 9.01 -3.05
N PHE A 32 -0.65 9.73 -3.37
CA PHE A 32 0.24 10.31 -2.36
C PHE A 32 -0.36 11.54 -1.65
N GLU A 33 -1.33 12.21 -2.26
CA GLU A 33 -2.14 13.25 -1.60
C GLU A 33 -3.05 12.65 -0.53
N ASP A 34 -3.69 11.50 -0.80
CA ASP A 34 -4.60 10.82 0.12
C ASP A 34 -3.90 9.93 1.16
N LEU A 35 -2.67 9.50 0.86
CA LEU A 35 -1.90 8.54 1.67
C LEU A 35 -1.80 8.92 3.16
N PRO A 36 -1.49 10.17 3.57
CA PRO A 36 -1.35 10.51 4.98
C PRO A 36 -2.59 10.18 5.79
N HIS A 37 -3.77 10.46 5.23
CA HIS A 37 -5.05 10.15 5.88
C HIS A 37 -5.25 8.64 6.07
N GLN A 38 -4.98 7.85 5.03
CA GLN A 38 -5.13 6.39 5.09
C GLN A 38 -4.15 5.75 6.09
N ILE A 39 -2.91 6.24 6.15
CA ILE A 39 -1.88 5.75 7.07
C ILE A 39 -2.24 6.08 8.51
N ASP A 40 -2.80 7.26 8.78
CA ASP A 40 -3.22 7.65 10.13
C ASP A 40 -4.43 6.84 10.60
N GLN A 41 -5.40 6.53 9.72
CA GLN A 41 -6.50 5.62 10.05
C GLN A 41 -6.01 4.23 10.45
N ILE A 42 -5.11 3.64 9.67
CA ILE A 42 -4.55 2.31 9.96
C ILE A 42 -3.72 2.35 11.25
N ARG A 43 -2.96 3.42 11.48
CA ARG A 43 -2.20 3.63 12.73
C ARG A 43 -3.13 3.64 13.93
N GLU A 44 -4.25 4.36 13.84
CA GLU A 44 -5.25 4.43 14.90
C GLU A 44 -5.86 3.06 15.17
N ASP A 45 -6.29 2.33 14.14
CA ASP A 45 -6.88 1.00 14.27
C ASP A 45 -5.94 0.00 14.95
N VAL A 46 -4.65 0.02 14.55
CA VAL A 46 -3.61 -0.80 15.19
C VAL A 46 -3.44 -0.41 16.66
N SER A 47 -3.45 0.89 16.98
CA SER A 47 -3.25 1.38 18.34
C SER A 47 -4.43 1.09 19.28
N GLN A 48 -5.66 1.20 18.77
CA GLN A 48 -6.91 0.99 19.52
C GLN A 48 -7.38 -0.47 19.48
N SER A 49 -6.65 -1.34 18.78
CA SER A 49 -7.03 -2.74 18.59
C SER A 49 -8.40 -2.92 17.88
N GLU A 50 -8.72 -2.04 16.94
CA GLU A 50 -9.98 -2.03 16.18
C GLU A 50 -9.91 -2.95 14.96
N SER A 51 -10.05 -4.26 15.17
CA SER A 51 -9.78 -5.27 14.14
C SER A 51 -10.63 -5.13 12.87
N LYS A 52 -11.89 -4.73 13.02
CA LYS A 52 -12.84 -4.55 11.90
C LYS A 52 -12.51 -3.32 11.07
N ASN A 53 -12.09 -2.23 11.70
CA ASN A 53 -11.65 -1.04 11.00
C ASN A 53 -10.32 -1.31 10.29
N LEU A 54 -9.39 -2.01 10.96
CA LEU A 54 -8.13 -2.43 10.34
C LEU A 54 -8.36 -3.24 9.07
N GLU A 55 -9.28 -4.22 9.09
CA GLU A 55 -9.64 -4.98 7.88
C GLU A 55 -10.08 -4.04 6.75
N MET A 56 -10.98 -3.11 7.04
CA MET A 56 -11.55 -2.18 6.07
C MET A 56 -10.50 -1.20 5.50
N HIS A 57 -9.76 -0.51 6.36
CA HIS A 57 -8.78 0.49 5.92
C HIS A 57 -7.58 -0.18 5.24
N ALA A 58 -7.14 -1.35 5.71
CA ALA A 58 -6.11 -2.13 5.02
C ALA A 58 -6.56 -2.60 3.63
N HIS A 59 -7.83 -3.00 3.47
CA HIS A 59 -8.39 -3.35 2.16
C HIS A 59 -8.40 -2.16 1.19
N ALA A 60 -8.75 -0.97 1.69
CA ALA A 60 -8.78 0.25 0.90
C ALA A 60 -7.39 0.64 0.39
N ILE A 61 -6.39 0.76 1.28
CA ILE A 61 -5.02 1.11 0.88
C ILE A 61 -4.40 0.02 -0.01
N LYS A 62 -4.68 -1.27 0.26
CA LYS A 62 -4.24 -2.38 -0.59
C LYS A 62 -4.71 -2.19 -2.03
N SER A 63 -5.98 -1.85 -2.23
CA SER A 63 -6.52 -1.64 -3.57
C SER A 63 -5.81 -0.49 -4.30
N ALA A 64 -5.55 0.62 -3.59
CA ALA A 64 -4.82 1.75 -4.15
C ALA A 64 -3.37 1.40 -4.53
N LEU A 65 -2.66 0.67 -3.66
CA LEU A 65 -1.30 0.17 -3.91
C LEU A 65 -1.23 -0.75 -5.13
N GLY A 66 -2.25 -1.60 -5.31
CA GLY A 66 -2.36 -2.48 -6.48
C GLY A 66 -2.53 -1.71 -7.79
N ASN A 67 -3.30 -0.62 -7.78
CA ASN A 67 -3.50 0.21 -8.97
C ASN A 67 -2.20 0.87 -9.45
N ILE A 68 -1.39 1.37 -8.52
CA ILE A 68 -0.13 2.07 -8.84
C ILE A 68 1.09 1.13 -8.98
N GLY A 69 0.91 -0.17 -8.75
CA GLY A 69 1.96 -1.20 -8.90
C GLY A 69 2.94 -1.32 -7.72
N ALA A 70 2.58 -0.82 -6.54
CA ALA A 70 3.41 -0.91 -5.33
C ALA A 70 3.31 -2.30 -4.67
N MET A 71 3.89 -3.32 -5.30
CA MET A 71 3.57 -4.73 -4.98
C MET A 71 4.07 -5.15 -3.60
N SER A 72 5.28 -4.78 -3.19
CA SER A 72 5.77 -5.10 -1.83
C SER A 72 4.86 -4.54 -0.74
N ALA A 73 4.44 -3.29 -0.88
CA ALA A 73 3.48 -2.62 0.01
C ALA A 73 2.08 -3.27 -0.07
N TYR A 74 1.60 -3.60 -1.27
CA TYR A 74 0.32 -4.30 -1.48
C TYR A 74 0.23 -5.58 -0.64
N HIS A 75 1.28 -6.40 -0.63
CA HIS A 75 1.29 -7.67 0.12
C HIS A 75 1.34 -7.46 1.64
N LEU A 76 1.97 -6.38 2.12
CA LEU A 76 1.93 -6.00 3.53
C LEU A 76 0.54 -5.48 3.94
N ALA A 77 -0.10 -4.66 3.11
CA ALA A 77 -1.47 -4.21 3.33
C ALA A 77 -2.47 -5.38 3.32
N TYR A 78 -2.29 -6.34 2.40
CA TYR A 78 -3.06 -7.59 2.41
C TYR A 78 -2.85 -8.41 3.68
N THR A 79 -1.63 -8.41 4.22
CA THR A 79 -1.35 -9.05 5.50
C THR A 79 -2.10 -8.36 6.65
N LEU A 80 -2.10 -7.03 6.70
CA LEU A 80 -2.89 -6.27 7.68
C LEU A 80 -4.39 -6.54 7.58
N GLU A 81 -4.94 -6.58 6.36
CA GLU A 81 -6.35 -6.92 6.11
C GLU A 81 -6.68 -8.29 6.72
N ARG A 82 -5.81 -9.29 6.49
CA ARG A 82 -5.98 -10.64 7.05
C ARG A 82 -5.87 -10.67 8.57
N LEU A 83 -4.93 -9.91 9.16
CA LEU A 83 -4.78 -9.82 10.61
C LEU A 83 -6.01 -9.17 11.27
N GLY A 84 -6.54 -8.09 10.67
CA GLY A 84 -7.78 -7.45 11.08
C GLY A 84 -8.96 -8.41 11.03
N LYS A 85 -9.13 -9.10 9.89
CA LYS A 85 -10.18 -10.12 9.69
C LYS A 85 -10.09 -11.28 10.69
N ALA A 86 -8.88 -11.69 11.08
CA ALA A 86 -8.65 -12.75 12.04
C ALA A 86 -8.70 -12.30 13.51
N GLY A 87 -8.76 -10.98 13.78
CA GLY A 87 -8.63 -10.42 15.13
C GLY A 87 -7.24 -10.59 15.75
N GLN A 88 -6.21 -10.84 14.94
CA GLN A 88 -4.85 -11.16 15.39
C GLN A 88 -3.95 -9.92 15.38
N LEU A 89 -4.26 -8.93 16.21
CA LEU A 89 -3.62 -7.61 16.15
C LEU A 89 -2.22 -7.54 16.77
N GLY A 90 -1.78 -8.59 17.47
CA GLY A 90 -0.47 -8.62 18.13
C GLY A 90 0.72 -8.40 17.18
N GLU A 91 0.57 -8.79 15.91
CA GLU A 91 1.60 -8.62 14.87
C GLU A 91 1.34 -7.41 13.96
N ALA A 92 0.16 -6.80 14.03
CA ALA A 92 -0.27 -5.76 13.09
C ALA A 92 0.64 -4.53 13.11
N LYS A 93 1.16 -4.15 14.28
CA LYS A 93 2.08 -3.02 14.41
C LYS A 93 3.36 -3.20 13.58
N GLY A 94 4.01 -4.36 13.69
CA GLY A 94 5.25 -4.62 12.94
C GLY A 94 5.01 -4.70 11.43
N VAL A 95 3.86 -5.23 11.01
CA VAL A 95 3.48 -5.24 9.59
C VAL A 95 3.18 -3.82 9.08
N PHE A 96 2.53 -3.00 9.89
CA PHE A 96 2.23 -1.59 9.56
C PHE A 96 3.49 -0.74 9.44
N GLU A 97 4.46 -0.89 10.33
CA GLU A 97 5.75 -0.21 10.25
C GLU A 97 6.48 -0.56 8.94
N ARG A 98 6.52 -1.86 8.58
CA ARG A 98 7.08 -2.32 7.32
C ARG A 98 6.30 -1.81 6.10
N LEU A 99 4.97 -1.71 6.19
CA LEU A 99 4.14 -1.16 5.12
C LEU A 99 4.56 0.28 4.81
N CYS A 100 4.74 1.11 5.86
CA CYS A 100 5.20 2.49 5.69
C CYS A 100 6.57 2.56 5.00
N GLU A 101 7.52 1.71 5.42
CA GLU A 101 8.85 1.64 4.80
C GLU A 101 8.79 1.25 3.32
N GLU A 102 7.96 0.28 2.94
CA GLU A 102 7.80 -0.14 1.55
C GLU A 102 7.12 0.92 0.68
N ILE A 103 6.17 1.67 1.24
CA ILE A 103 5.55 2.81 0.54
C ILE A 103 6.58 3.90 0.26
N ASP A 104 7.45 4.22 1.23
CA ASP A 104 8.52 5.20 1.03
C ASP A 104 9.55 4.75 -0.01
N LYS A 105 9.93 3.47 0.00
CA LYS A 105 10.80 2.90 -1.05
C LYS A 105 10.15 3.00 -2.42
N PHE A 106 8.88 2.62 -2.53
CA PHE A 106 8.11 2.74 -3.77
C PHE A 106 8.04 4.18 -4.26
N ARG A 107 7.79 5.14 -3.36
CA ARG A 107 7.76 6.57 -3.70
C ARG A 107 9.05 7.02 -4.39
N ILE A 108 10.20 6.62 -3.83
CA ILE A 108 11.53 6.93 -4.38
C ILE A 108 11.75 6.23 -5.72
N GLU A 109 11.39 4.95 -5.83
CA GLU A 109 11.63 4.16 -7.04
C GLU A 109 10.78 4.64 -8.22
N ALA A 110 9.46 4.72 -8.05
CA ALA A 110 8.55 5.19 -9.09
C ALA A 110 8.76 6.68 -9.42
N GLY A 111 9.21 7.50 -8.47
CA GLY A 111 9.55 8.90 -8.72
C GLY A 111 10.70 9.11 -9.71
N ARG A 112 11.59 8.12 -9.91
CA ARG A 112 12.69 8.17 -10.90
C ARG A 112 12.21 8.01 -12.34
N GLU A 113 10.99 7.50 -12.52
CA GLU A 113 10.37 7.25 -13.83
C GLU A 113 9.57 8.45 -14.34
N ARG A 114 9.49 9.53 -13.55
CA ARG A 114 8.83 10.78 -13.96
C ARG A 114 9.53 11.36 -15.19
N PRO A 115 8.78 11.78 -16.22
CA PRO A 115 9.34 12.46 -17.40
C PRO A 115 9.97 13.81 -17.06
#